data_AF-A0A7S3CQQ1-F1
#
_entry.id   AF-A0A7S3CQQ1-F1
#
_cell.length_a   1.000
_cell.length_b   1.000
_cell.length_c   1.000
_cell.angle_alpha   90.00
_cell.angle_beta   90.00
_cell.angle_gamma   90.00
#
_symmetry.space_group_name_H-M   'P 1'
#
loop_
_entity.id
_entity.type
_entity.pdbx_description
1 polymer ?
#
loop_
_entity_poly.entity_id
_entity_poly.type
_entity_poly.pdbx_seq_one_letter_code
_entity_poly.pdbx_strand_id
1 'polypeptide(L)'
;ISMQSKYRRTDYKSTEIRHVVVTGFIDIEAIKNFCDELFHDDHCQVQTNAILIQDHDPIPDIEIFIQKYNKLMTYLAGDPLSSEDLMRAKTHRASACILLTNKNSSNSSEEDYRNILIALAIKKFVYDKKKEQKEDSQSNIKLCMQLIKPESKDLYYKSLNLSPLQDQLIIVEEIKMNLLAKSCFAPGLIAMISNLISSAGDVNTDIIDGDWFVEYAEGLGHEIYRMQILQEDFPDNIGFKKISEIAYSEYSAIVFALEIQSRAVTSKSIIRLNPNYFMFKDWHLYNYHLYIICEDEEVAQNIQKLEMPEEKYERLFGRPRTKKDAKNEKGLDQ
;
A
#
# COMPACT_ATOMS: atom_id res chain seq x y z
N ILE A 1 29.89 5.25 -33.63
CA ILE A 1 28.60 5.41 -32.93
C ILE A 1 28.45 4.18 -32.04
N SER A 2 28.73 4.34 -30.75
CA SER A 2 28.75 3.23 -29.78
C SER A 2 27.41 2.49 -29.78
N MET A 3 27.45 1.16 -29.82
CA MET A 3 26.28 0.27 -29.72
C MET A 3 25.69 0.38 -28.31
N GLN A 4 24.99 1.48 -28.04
CA GLN A 4 24.18 1.59 -26.83
C GLN A 4 23.08 0.53 -26.87
N SER A 5 22.97 -0.22 -25.77
CA SER A 5 21.93 -1.23 -25.54
C SER A 5 20.52 -0.66 -25.80
N LYS A 6 19.60 -1.54 -26.22
CA LYS A 6 18.18 -1.23 -26.43
C LYS A 6 17.59 -0.51 -25.21
N TYR A 7 17.92 -0.96 -24.00
CA TYR A 7 17.39 -0.43 -22.74
C TYR A 7 17.84 1.00 -22.43
N ARG A 8 19.00 1.41 -22.93
CA ARG A 8 19.51 2.79 -22.81
C ARG A 8 18.83 3.76 -23.78
N ARG A 9 18.17 3.24 -24.81
CA ARG A 9 17.42 4.00 -25.82
C ARG A 9 15.91 3.94 -25.63
N THR A 10 15.43 3.12 -24.69
CA THR A 10 14.01 3.01 -24.37
C THR A 10 13.55 4.28 -23.67
N ASP A 11 12.37 4.74 -24.06
CA ASP A 11 11.61 5.81 -23.41
C ASP A 11 10.22 5.28 -23.06
N TYR A 12 9.71 5.64 -21.88
CA TYR A 12 8.36 5.25 -21.48
C TYR A 12 7.32 6.09 -22.22
N LYS A 13 6.49 5.45 -23.05
CA LYS A 13 5.59 6.15 -24.00
C LYS A 13 4.20 6.44 -23.47
N SER A 14 3.66 5.62 -22.57
CA SER A 14 2.30 5.85 -22.05
C SER A 14 2.24 7.12 -21.18
N THR A 15 1.16 7.88 -21.29
CA THR A 15 0.89 9.08 -20.48
C THR A 15 -0.47 9.04 -19.80
N GLU A 16 -1.35 8.14 -20.22
CA GLU A 16 -2.74 8.06 -19.77
C GLU A 16 -2.91 7.02 -18.66
N ILE A 17 -2.06 5.99 -18.66
CA ILE A 17 -2.07 4.93 -17.64
C ILE A 17 -1.24 5.39 -16.45
N ARG A 18 -1.76 5.19 -15.24
CA ARG A 18 -1.02 5.44 -14.00
C ARG A 18 0.22 4.55 -13.95
N HIS A 19 1.33 5.09 -13.48
CA HIS A 19 2.56 4.31 -13.33
C HIS A 19 3.33 4.64 -12.07
N VAL A 20 4.07 3.65 -11.59
CA VAL A 20 5.07 3.79 -10.53
C VAL A 20 6.46 3.62 -11.10
N VAL A 21 7.42 4.35 -10.52
CA VAL A 21 8.84 4.19 -10.84
C VAL A 21 9.49 3.36 -9.73
N VAL A 22 10.25 2.34 -10.08
CA VAL A 22 10.93 1.44 -9.14
C VAL A 22 12.44 1.52 -9.41
N THR A 23 13.21 1.80 -8.37
CA THR A 23 14.67 1.92 -8.44
C THR A 23 15.32 1.50 -7.11
N GLY A 24 16.61 1.78 -6.93
CA GLY A 24 17.41 1.26 -5.82
C GLY A 24 18.11 -0.05 -6.21
N PHE A 25 18.17 -0.99 -5.27
CA PHE A 25 18.70 -2.33 -5.55
C PHE A 25 17.57 -3.29 -5.93
N ILE A 26 17.60 -3.83 -7.15
CA ILE A 26 16.57 -4.72 -7.68
C ILE A 26 17.21 -6.07 -8.01
N ASP A 27 16.89 -7.10 -7.23
CA ASP A 27 17.17 -8.49 -7.55
C ASP A 27 15.91 -9.20 -8.10
N ILE A 28 16.08 -10.44 -8.55
CA ILE A 28 14.99 -11.23 -9.15
C ILE A 28 13.89 -11.57 -8.14
N GLU A 29 14.25 -11.79 -6.86
CA GLU A 29 13.30 -12.15 -5.81
C GLU A 29 12.47 -10.94 -5.38
N ALA A 30 13.10 -9.79 -5.19
CA ALA A 30 12.43 -8.55 -4.84
C ALA A 30 11.48 -8.08 -5.95
N ILE A 31 11.90 -8.16 -7.22
CA ILE A 31 11.00 -7.78 -8.32
C ILE A 31 9.85 -8.78 -8.47
N LYS A 32 10.08 -10.07 -8.24
CA LYS A 32 9.03 -11.08 -8.26
C LYS A 32 7.99 -10.80 -7.18
N ASN A 33 8.41 -10.70 -5.92
CA ASN A 33 7.52 -10.40 -4.79
C ASN A 33 6.78 -9.07 -5.00
N PHE A 34 7.47 -8.06 -5.54
CA PHE A 34 6.85 -6.78 -5.86
C PHE A 34 5.74 -6.89 -6.92
N CYS A 35 5.98 -7.69 -7.97
CA CYS A 35 5.02 -7.88 -9.06
C CYS A 35 3.86 -8.79 -8.68
N ASP A 36 4.11 -9.80 -7.86
CA ASP A 36 3.08 -10.71 -7.36
C ASP A 36 2.04 -9.93 -6.55
N GLU A 37 2.46 -8.93 -5.77
CA GLU A 37 1.55 -8.02 -5.05
C GLU A 37 0.98 -6.91 -5.96
N LEU A 38 1.82 -6.18 -6.71
CA LEU A 38 1.34 -5.03 -7.51
C LEU A 38 0.32 -5.42 -8.59
N PHE A 39 0.47 -6.63 -9.15
CA PHE A 39 -0.38 -7.15 -10.22
C PHE A 39 -1.29 -8.29 -9.75
N HIS A 40 -1.53 -8.43 -8.45
CA HIS A 40 -2.44 -9.45 -7.94
C HIS A 40 -3.85 -9.25 -8.49
N ASP A 41 -4.52 -10.35 -8.84
CA ASP A 41 -5.86 -10.31 -9.45
C ASP A 41 -6.92 -9.75 -8.49
N ASP A 42 -6.72 -9.91 -7.18
CA ASP A 42 -7.63 -9.39 -6.14
C ASP A 42 -7.63 -7.86 -6.06
N HIS A 43 -6.60 -7.20 -6.58
CA HIS A 43 -6.55 -5.74 -6.71
C HIS A 43 -7.32 -5.28 -7.96
N CYS A 44 -8.57 -5.73 -8.06
CA CYS A 44 -9.51 -5.43 -9.12
C CYS A 44 -9.90 -3.94 -9.12
N GLN A 45 -9.15 -3.06 -9.79
CA GLN A 45 -9.69 -1.83 -10.42
C GLN A 45 -8.67 -0.91 -11.12
N VAL A 46 -7.35 -1.09 -10.93
CA VAL A 46 -6.38 -0.11 -11.44
C VAL A 46 -5.22 -0.76 -12.18
N GLN A 47 -5.25 -0.68 -13.51
CA GLN A 47 -4.06 -0.92 -14.32
C GLN A 47 -2.99 0.14 -13.98
N THR A 48 -1.99 -0.28 -13.21
CA THR A 48 -0.82 0.53 -12.86
C THR A 48 0.40 -0.08 -13.53
N ASN A 49 1.11 0.70 -14.35
CA ASN A 49 2.36 0.22 -14.96
C ASN A 49 3.55 0.39 -14.00
N ALA A 50 4.56 -0.46 -14.12
CA ALA A 50 5.81 -0.35 -13.38
C ALA A 50 6.99 0.00 -14.31
N ILE A 51 7.78 1.01 -13.96
CA ILE A 51 9.00 1.38 -14.70
C ILE A 51 10.21 1.14 -13.82
N LEU A 52 11.09 0.24 -14.26
CA LEU A 52 12.34 -0.08 -13.59
C LEU A 52 13.46 0.83 -14.13
N ILE A 53 14.19 1.50 -13.23
CA ILE A 53 15.38 2.27 -13.57
C ILE A 53 16.58 1.67 -12.84
N GLN A 54 17.58 1.20 -13.59
CA GLN A 54 18.83 0.62 -13.09
C GLN A 54 20.02 1.13 -13.91
N ASP A 55 21.18 1.33 -13.27
CA ASP A 55 22.40 1.87 -13.89
C ASP A 55 23.08 0.93 -14.92
N HIS A 56 22.64 -0.33 -14.96
CA HIS A 56 23.12 -1.40 -15.82
C HIS A 56 22.02 -1.93 -16.77
N ASP A 57 22.44 -2.72 -17.76
CA ASP A 57 21.50 -3.50 -18.58
C ASP A 57 20.96 -4.70 -17.79
N PRO A 58 19.73 -5.17 -18.03
CA PRO A 58 19.14 -6.23 -17.23
C PRO A 58 19.96 -7.52 -17.35
N ILE A 59 20.15 -8.22 -16.24
CA ILE A 59 20.69 -9.58 -16.25
C ILE A 59 19.69 -10.54 -16.93
N PRO A 60 20.14 -11.68 -17.50
CA PRO A 60 19.28 -12.58 -18.26
C PRO A 60 17.99 -13.00 -17.54
N ASP A 61 18.06 -13.27 -16.23
CA ASP A 61 16.90 -13.70 -15.43
C ASP A 61 15.84 -12.58 -15.33
N ILE A 62 16.29 -11.34 -15.12
CA ILE A 62 15.40 -10.16 -15.08
C ILE A 62 14.84 -9.89 -16.48
N GLU A 63 15.65 -10.05 -17.53
CA GLU A 63 15.19 -9.88 -18.92
C GLU A 63 14.09 -10.88 -19.28
N ILE A 64 14.24 -12.15 -18.92
CA ILE A 64 13.20 -13.18 -19.10
C ILE A 64 11.96 -12.84 -18.28
N PHE A 65 12.14 -12.41 -17.03
CA PHE A 65 11.02 -12.05 -16.16
C PHE A 65 10.21 -10.87 -16.71
N ILE A 66 10.86 -9.81 -17.18
CA ILE A 66 10.19 -8.64 -17.76
C ILE A 66 9.37 -9.02 -19.00
N GLN A 67 9.79 -10.03 -19.78
CA GLN A 67 9.03 -10.48 -20.95
C GLN A 67 7.64 -11.01 -20.58
N LYS A 68 7.48 -11.63 -19.39
CA LYS A 68 6.17 -12.07 -18.87
C LYS A 68 5.21 -10.89 -18.66
N TYR A 69 5.74 -9.72 -18.29
CA TYR A 69 4.97 -8.52 -17.95
C TYR A 69 5.15 -7.38 -18.97
N ASN A 70 5.50 -7.68 -20.22
CA ASN A 70 5.94 -6.68 -21.21
C ASN A 70 4.94 -5.53 -21.50
N LYS A 71 3.64 -5.73 -21.23
CA LYS A 71 2.59 -4.71 -21.38
C LYS A 71 2.48 -3.79 -20.16
N LEU A 72 2.84 -4.30 -18.98
CA LEU A 72 2.67 -3.62 -17.69
C LEU A 72 3.99 -3.05 -17.16
N MET A 73 5.12 -3.59 -17.62
CA MET A 73 6.44 -3.27 -17.10
C MET A 73 7.39 -2.78 -18.18
N THR A 74 8.16 -1.74 -17.88
CA THR A 74 9.21 -1.20 -18.77
C THR A 74 10.53 -1.08 -18.01
N TYR A 75 11.61 -1.62 -18.58
CA TYR A 75 12.96 -1.48 -18.02
C TYR A 75 13.76 -0.43 -18.78
N LEU A 76 14.38 0.47 -18.01
CA LEU A 76 15.24 1.55 -18.47
C LEU A 76 16.63 1.40 -17.85
N ALA A 77 17.63 1.22 -18.70
CA ALA A 77 19.03 1.28 -18.28
C ALA A 77 19.44 2.76 -18.22
N GLY A 78 19.66 3.30 -17.02
CA GLY A 78 19.90 4.71 -16.73
C GLY A 78 20.21 4.97 -15.26
N ASP A 79 20.82 6.11 -14.95
CA ASP A 79 21.12 6.53 -13.60
C ASP A 79 19.89 7.23 -12.98
N PRO A 80 19.32 6.74 -11.87
CA PRO A 80 18.20 7.40 -11.20
C PRO A 80 18.54 8.78 -10.59
N LEU A 81 19.83 9.16 -10.55
CA LEU A 81 20.28 10.51 -10.20
C LEU A 81 20.25 11.48 -11.41
N SER A 82 20.16 10.96 -12.63
CA SER A 82 20.14 11.76 -13.86
C SER A 82 18.73 12.27 -14.17
N SER A 83 18.59 13.58 -14.30
CA SER A 83 17.34 14.22 -14.73
C SER A 83 16.90 13.76 -16.12
N GLU A 84 17.82 13.41 -17.01
CA GLU A 84 17.48 12.90 -18.34
C GLU A 84 16.78 11.54 -18.25
N ASP A 85 17.31 10.63 -17.43
CA ASP A 85 16.76 9.29 -17.24
C ASP A 85 15.42 9.32 -16.49
N LEU A 86 15.28 10.23 -15.52
CA LEU A 86 13.99 10.51 -14.87
C LEU A 86 12.95 11.12 -15.83
N MET A 87 13.37 11.88 -16.85
CA MET A 87 12.48 12.33 -17.93
C MET A 87 12.06 11.15 -18.81
N ARG A 88 12.98 10.25 -19.19
CA ARG A 88 12.67 9.04 -19.98
C ARG A 88 11.64 8.14 -19.28
N ALA A 89 11.71 8.06 -17.96
CA ALA A 89 10.76 7.33 -17.11
C ALA A 89 9.45 8.10 -16.83
N LYS A 90 9.36 9.36 -17.25
CA LYS A 90 8.24 10.28 -16.91
C LYS A 90 7.97 10.32 -15.40
N THR A 91 9.01 10.38 -14.58
CA THR A 91 8.89 10.36 -13.11
C THR A 91 8.04 11.52 -12.57
N HIS A 92 8.05 12.68 -13.24
CA HIS A 92 7.22 13.83 -12.88
C HIS A 92 5.70 13.59 -12.97
N ARG A 93 5.26 12.55 -13.71
CA ARG A 93 3.85 12.13 -13.82
C ARG A 93 3.56 10.83 -13.08
N ALA A 94 4.56 10.21 -12.45
CA ALA A 94 4.38 8.97 -11.72
C ALA A 94 3.53 9.20 -10.46
N SER A 95 2.73 8.19 -10.08
CA SER A 95 1.91 8.25 -8.87
C SER A 95 2.78 8.15 -7.60
N ALA A 96 3.82 7.31 -7.66
CA ALA A 96 4.80 7.12 -6.60
C ALA A 96 6.14 6.65 -7.19
N CYS A 97 7.20 6.82 -6.41
CA CYS A 97 8.48 6.16 -6.67
C CYS A 97 8.85 5.25 -5.50
N ILE A 98 9.29 4.04 -5.83
CA ILE A 98 9.59 2.95 -4.90
C ILE A 98 11.08 2.68 -4.96
N LEU A 99 11.75 2.76 -3.80
CA LEU A 99 13.18 2.55 -3.66
C LEU A 99 13.42 1.29 -2.83
N LEU A 100 13.92 0.25 -3.49
CA LEU A 100 14.27 -1.02 -2.86
C LEU A 100 15.72 -0.98 -2.36
N THR A 101 16.02 -1.77 -1.33
CA THR A 101 17.37 -1.83 -0.72
C THR A 101 17.91 -3.25 -0.68
N ASN A 102 19.23 -3.38 -0.77
CA ASN A 102 19.89 -4.67 -0.56
C ASN A 102 19.97 -4.97 0.94
N LYS A 103 18.98 -5.71 1.45
CA LYS A 103 18.86 -6.10 2.86
C LYS A 103 20.05 -6.93 3.37
N ASN A 104 20.80 -7.56 2.46
CA ASN A 104 21.92 -8.45 2.74
C ASN A 104 23.29 -7.78 2.52
N SER A 105 23.33 -6.48 2.26
CA SER A 105 24.58 -5.75 2.04
C SER A 105 25.50 -5.81 3.27
N SER A 106 26.80 -6.00 3.03
CA SER A 106 27.82 -5.92 4.08
C SER A 106 27.98 -4.51 4.63
N ASN A 107 27.66 -3.48 3.83
CA ASN A 107 27.70 -2.08 4.22
C ASN A 107 26.31 -1.44 4.16
N SER A 108 25.47 -1.81 5.12
CA SER A 108 24.08 -1.30 5.23
C SER A 108 23.95 0.23 5.22
N SER A 109 24.89 0.95 5.82
CA SER A 109 24.85 2.43 5.83
C SER A 109 25.07 3.04 4.46
N GLU A 110 25.93 2.45 3.63
CA GLU A 110 26.19 2.95 2.27
C GLU A 110 24.97 2.75 1.35
N GLU A 111 24.30 1.60 1.46
CA GLU A 111 23.03 1.34 0.75
C GLU A 111 21.96 2.37 1.13
N ASP A 112 21.82 2.66 2.44
CA ASP A 112 20.88 3.66 2.91
C ASP A 112 21.22 5.06 2.39
N TYR A 113 22.49 5.45 2.40
CA TYR A 113 22.92 6.75 1.85
C TYR A 113 22.65 6.85 0.34
N ARG A 114 22.88 5.77 -0.42
CA ARG A 114 22.55 5.69 -1.84
C ARG A 114 21.04 5.89 -2.06
N ASN A 115 20.20 5.16 -1.33
CA ASN A 115 18.75 5.29 -1.45
C ASN A 115 18.25 6.70 -1.06
N ILE A 116 18.76 7.27 0.03
CA ILE A 116 18.46 8.65 0.43
C ILE A 116 18.86 9.65 -0.67
N LEU A 117 20.04 9.49 -1.27
CA LEU A 117 20.50 10.38 -2.34
C LEU A 117 19.58 10.30 -3.58
N ILE A 118 19.20 9.10 -3.99
CA ILE A 118 18.27 8.88 -5.10
C ILE A 118 16.91 9.52 -4.79
N ALA A 119 16.38 9.31 -3.59
CA ALA A 119 15.12 9.92 -3.14
C ALA A 119 15.15 11.45 -3.24
N LEU A 120 16.23 12.08 -2.78
CA LEU A 120 16.42 13.53 -2.85
C LEU A 120 16.54 14.03 -4.30
N ALA A 121 17.25 13.31 -5.16
CA ALA A 121 17.38 13.64 -6.57
C ALA A 121 16.02 13.61 -7.29
N ILE A 122 15.22 12.57 -7.04
CA ILE A 122 13.87 12.43 -7.59
C ILE A 122 12.95 13.54 -7.11
N LYS A 123 12.93 13.83 -5.80
CA LYS A 123 12.14 14.93 -5.22
C LYS A 123 12.50 16.27 -5.84
N LYS A 124 13.79 16.54 -6.00
CA LYS A 124 14.29 17.78 -6.62
C LYS A 124 13.84 17.88 -8.08
N PHE A 125 14.05 16.82 -8.85
CA PHE A 125 13.66 16.77 -10.26
C PHE A 125 12.16 17.03 -10.47
N VAL A 126 11.29 16.35 -9.70
CA VAL A 126 9.84 16.53 -9.81
C VAL A 126 9.42 17.92 -9.34
N TYR A 127 10.04 18.45 -8.28
CA TYR A 127 9.80 19.82 -7.81
C TYR A 127 10.12 20.85 -8.90
N ASP A 128 11.29 20.74 -9.53
CA ASP A 128 11.72 21.65 -10.60
C ASP A 128 10.77 21.59 -11.80
N LYS A 129 10.32 20.39 -12.19
CA LYS A 129 9.35 20.20 -13.29
C LYS A 129 7.98 20.79 -13.00
N LYS A 130 7.45 20.63 -11.79
CA LYS A 130 6.17 21.23 -11.40
C LYS A 130 6.24 22.75 -11.35
N LYS A 131 7.37 23.29 -10.89
CA LYS A 131 7.63 24.73 -10.89
C LYS A 131 7.65 25.32 -12.30
N GLU A 132 8.25 24.63 -13.27
CA GLU A 132 8.22 25.01 -14.70
C GLU A 132 6.78 25.03 -15.25
N GLN A 133 5.93 24.10 -14.83
CA GLN A 133 4.55 23.95 -15.29
C GLN A 133 3.55 24.89 -14.58
N LYS A 134 4.00 25.72 -13.63
CA LYS A 134 3.16 26.59 -12.78
C LYS A 134 2.02 25.85 -12.06
N GLU A 135 2.21 24.56 -11.79
CA GLU A 135 1.30 23.79 -10.94
C GLU A 135 1.52 24.15 -9.47
N ASP A 136 0.50 23.97 -8.64
CA ASP A 136 0.52 24.33 -7.23
C ASP A 136 1.64 23.57 -6.50
N SER A 137 2.66 24.30 -6.03
CA SER A 137 3.97 23.78 -5.57
C SER A 137 3.91 22.92 -4.30
N GLN A 138 2.73 22.68 -3.73
CA GLN A 138 2.59 22.07 -2.41
C GLN A 138 2.66 20.53 -2.43
N SER A 139 2.37 19.87 -3.56
CA SER A 139 2.38 18.41 -3.66
C SER A 139 3.57 17.93 -4.52
N ASN A 140 4.49 17.19 -3.91
CA ASN A 140 5.57 16.49 -4.62
C ASN A 140 5.24 14.98 -4.77
N ILE A 141 5.99 14.25 -5.58
CA ILE A 141 5.86 12.79 -5.75
C ILE A 141 5.94 12.07 -4.40
N LYS A 142 5.12 11.03 -4.21
CA LYS A 142 5.18 10.17 -3.03
C LYS A 142 6.33 9.19 -3.16
N LEU A 143 7.14 9.06 -2.13
CA LEU A 143 8.19 8.04 -2.08
C LEU A 143 7.81 6.90 -1.13
N CYS A 144 8.02 5.66 -1.56
CA CYS A 144 8.06 4.49 -0.69
C CYS A 144 9.48 3.95 -0.71
N MET A 145 10.24 4.15 0.36
CA MET A 145 11.67 3.84 0.39
C MET A 145 11.98 2.85 1.51
N GLN A 146 12.72 1.80 1.17
CA GLN A 146 13.33 0.90 2.14
C GLN A 146 14.70 1.42 2.58
N LEU A 147 14.88 1.48 3.89
CA LEU A 147 16.17 1.71 4.55
C LEU A 147 16.43 0.60 5.54
N ILE A 148 17.68 0.31 5.84
CA ILE A 148 18.08 -0.76 6.73
C ILE A 148 18.14 -0.24 8.16
N LYS A 149 18.85 0.86 8.38
CA LYS A 149 19.17 1.41 9.71
C LYS A 149 18.14 2.44 10.20
N PRO A 150 17.79 2.44 11.49
CA PRO A 150 16.87 3.42 12.04
C PRO A 150 17.42 4.86 12.01
N GLU A 151 18.72 5.05 12.14
CA GLU A 151 19.36 6.38 12.11
C GLU A 151 19.21 7.07 10.74
N SER A 152 19.11 6.28 9.66
CA SER A 152 18.92 6.75 8.29
C SER A 152 17.58 7.48 8.10
N LYS A 153 16.58 7.18 8.94
CA LYS A 153 15.28 7.87 8.96
C LYS A 153 15.43 9.35 9.30
N ASP A 154 16.16 9.64 10.37
CA ASP A 154 16.41 11.02 10.80
C ASP A 154 17.26 11.78 9.79
N LEU A 155 18.21 11.10 9.15
CA LEU A 155 19.02 11.68 8.09
C LEU A 155 18.15 12.11 6.91
N TYR A 156 17.25 11.24 6.43
CA TYR A 156 16.33 11.60 5.34
C TYR A 156 15.50 12.83 5.66
N TYR A 157 14.85 12.87 6.83
CA TYR A 157 14.00 14.00 7.20
C TYR A 157 14.78 15.30 7.40
N LYS A 158 16.02 15.24 7.90
CA LYS A 158 16.89 16.44 8.03
C LYS A 158 17.40 16.93 6.69
N SER A 159 17.65 16.03 5.74
CA SER A 159 18.11 16.38 4.39
C SER A 159 16.98 16.89 3.49
N LEU A 160 15.72 16.58 3.82
CA LEU A 160 14.57 16.99 3.03
C LEU A 160 14.17 18.44 3.36
N ASN A 161 14.38 19.36 2.40
CA ASN A 161 13.88 20.74 2.46
C ASN A 161 12.42 20.89 2.01
N LEU A 162 11.69 19.78 1.93
CA LEU A 162 10.32 19.68 1.44
C LEU A 162 9.47 18.98 2.49
N SER A 163 8.16 19.17 2.40
CA SER A 163 7.23 18.52 3.31
C SER A 163 7.25 16.99 3.10
N PRO A 164 7.67 16.17 4.09
CA PRO A 164 7.73 14.71 3.94
C PRO A 164 6.36 14.03 4.06
N LEU A 165 5.27 14.80 4.17
CA LEU A 165 3.98 14.36 4.72
C LEU A 165 3.30 13.21 3.95
N GLN A 166 3.86 12.76 2.83
CA GLN A 166 3.34 11.65 2.04
C GLN A 166 4.38 10.56 1.74
N ASP A 167 5.60 10.64 2.30
CA ASP A 167 6.64 9.65 2.09
C ASP A 167 6.55 8.54 3.13
N GLN A 168 6.60 7.30 2.65
CA GLN A 168 6.61 6.09 3.46
C GLN A 168 8.03 5.56 3.54
N LEU A 169 8.58 5.53 4.75
CA LEU A 169 9.88 4.93 5.04
C LEU A 169 9.68 3.58 5.73
N ILE A 170 10.19 2.53 5.11
CA ILE A 170 10.18 1.16 5.65
C ILE A 170 11.57 0.88 6.19
N ILE A 171 11.74 0.96 7.51
CA ILE A 171 13.01 0.68 8.18
C ILE A 171 13.07 -0.80 8.53
N VAL A 172 13.92 -1.56 7.83
CA VAL A 172 13.98 -3.03 7.93
C VAL A 172 14.37 -3.49 9.34
N GLU A 173 15.40 -2.89 9.96
CA GLU A 173 15.81 -3.28 11.31
C GLU A 173 14.75 -2.92 12.37
N GLU A 174 14.07 -1.78 12.22
CA GLU A 174 13.00 -1.36 13.15
C GLU A 174 11.85 -2.37 13.12
N ILE A 175 11.35 -2.73 11.94
CA ILE A 175 10.26 -3.70 11.78
C ILE A 175 10.70 -5.08 12.29
N LYS A 176 11.88 -5.56 11.88
CA LYS A 176 12.40 -6.87 12.29
C LYS A 176 12.53 -6.98 13.81
N MET A 177 13.16 -6.00 14.45
CA MET A 177 13.39 -6.04 15.89
C MET A 177 12.09 -5.88 16.68
N ASN A 178 11.16 -5.05 16.21
CA ASN A 178 9.84 -4.91 16.84
C ASN A 178 9.02 -6.21 16.75
N LEU A 179 8.99 -6.87 15.59
CA LEU A 179 8.31 -8.15 15.40
C LEU A 179 8.91 -9.24 16.29
N LEU A 180 10.24 -9.34 16.35
CA LEU A 180 10.93 -10.29 17.25
C LEU A 180 10.61 -10.03 18.72
N ALA A 181 10.69 -8.77 19.16
CA ALA A 181 10.37 -8.39 20.53
C ALA A 181 8.92 -8.72 20.90
N LYS A 182 7.96 -8.51 19.98
CA LYS A 182 6.56 -8.84 20.19
C LYS A 182 6.29 -10.35 20.16
N SER A 183 7.03 -11.10 19.33
CA SER A 183 6.96 -12.56 19.29
C SER A 183 7.37 -13.22 20.60
N CYS A 184 8.18 -12.55 21.43
CA CYS A 184 8.49 -13.04 22.78
C CYS A 184 7.28 -13.04 23.72
N PHE A 185 6.28 -12.17 23.48
CA PHE A 185 5.04 -12.11 24.25
C PHE A 185 3.94 -13.01 23.66
N ALA A 186 3.90 -13.11 22.34
CA ALA A 186 2.93 -13.92 21.60
C ALA A 186 3.66 -14.76 20.55
N PRO A 187 4.04 -16.02 20.88
CA PRO A 187 4.63 -16.94 19.91
C PRO A 187 3.70 -17.13 18.70
N GLY A 188 4.28 -17.15 17.49
CA GLY A 188 3.51 -17.26 16.24
C GLY A 188 3.03 -15.93 15.65
N LEU A 189 3.18 -14.81 16.37
CA LEU A 189 2.74 -13.48 15.91
C LEU A 189 3.35 -13.08 14.56
N ILE A 190 4.63 -13.42 14.33
CA ILE A 190 5.31 -13.07 13.08
C ILE A 190 4.64 -13.77 11.90
N ALA A 191 4.37 -15.07 12.01
CA ALA A 191 3.69 -15.83 10.96
C ALA A 191 2.29 -15.27 10.70
N MET A 192 1.53 -14.98 11.76
CA MET A 192 0.19 -14.38 11.64
C MET A 192 0.23 -13.02 10.93
N ILE A 193 1.11 -12.10 11.34
CA ILE A 193 1.22 -10.78 10.70
C ILE A 193 1.71 -10.91 9.26
N SER A 194 2.68 -11.78 8.98
CA SER A 194 3.19 -12.00 7.62
C SER A 194 2.11 -12.51 6.68
N ASN A 195 1.22 -13.40 7.14
CA ASN A 195 0.08 -13.87 6.36
C ASN A 195 -0.91 -12.72 6.08
N LEU A 196 -1.27 -11.94 7.11
CA LEU A 196 -2.26 -10.85 6.99
C LEU A 196 -1.86 -9.67 6.08
N ILE A 197 -0.57 -9.54 5.73
CA ILE A 197 -0.05 -8.44 4.89
C ILE A 197 0.36 -8.88 3.49
N SER A 198 0.36 -10.19 3.22
CA SER A 198 0.75 -10.73 1.92
C SER A 198 -0.51 -11.22 1.23
N SER A 199 -0.63 -10.94 -0.06
CA SER A 199 -1.77 -11.46 -0.82
C SER A 199 -1.57 -12.96 -1.04
N ALA A 200 -2.48 -13.77 -0.50
CA ALA A 200 -2.43 -15.21 -0.63
C ALA A 200 -3.44 -15.64 -1.70
N GLY A 201 -2.96 -16.05 -2.87
CA GLY A 201 -3.81 -16.74 -3.84
C GLY A 201 -4.30 -18.10 -3.31
N ASP A 202 -5.30 -18.68 -3.97
CA ASP A 202 -5.89 -19.97 -3.61
C ASP A 202 -4.84 -21.05 -3.33
N VAL A 203 -4.71 -21.42 -2.05
CA VAL A 203 -3.80 -22.49 -1.63
C VAL A 203 -4.47 -23.83 -1.88
N ASN A 204 -3.88 -24.64 -2.76
CA ASN A 204 -4.37 -26.00 -2.97
C ASN A 204 -4.08 -26.86 -1.73
N THR A 205 -5.13 -27.11 -0.95
CA THR A 205 -5.09 -27.86 0.32
C THR A 205 -4.84 -29.36 0.12
N ASP A 206 -5.03 -29.89 -1.10
CA ASP A 206 -4.78 -31.30 -1.42
C ASP A 206 -3.28 -31.66 -1.48
N ILE A 207 -2.38 -30.67 -1.41
CA ILE A 207 -0.93 -30.88 -1.52
C ILE A 207 -0.33 -31.45 -0.22
N ILE A 208 -0.92 -31.12 0.93
CA ILE A 208 -0.41 -31.52 2.24
C ILE A 208 -1.53 -32.21 3.01
N ASP A 209 -1.36 -33.51 3.23
CA ASP A 209 -2.26 -34.30 4.08
C ASP A 209 -2.16 -33.83 5.54
N GLY A 210 -3.22 -33.20 6.04
CA GLY A 210 -3.40 -32.92 7.47
C GLY A 210 -4.41 -31.83 7.76
N ASP A 211 -5.32 -32.09 8.71
CA ASP A 211 -6.37 -31.14 9.13
C ASP A 211 -5.80 -29.78 9.56
N TRP A 212 -4.61 -29.75 10.18
CA TRP A 212 -3.92 -28.52 10.58
C TRP A 212 -3.59 -27.59 9.41
N PHE A 213 -3.34 -28.15 8.22
CA PHE A 213 -2.99 -27.35 7.05
C PHE A 213 -4.22 -26.69 6.44
N VAL A 214 -5.37 -27.38 6.50
CA VAL A 214 -6.66 -26.81 6.06
C VAL A 214 -7.02 -25.61 6.94
N GLU A 215 -6.93 -25.74 8.27
CA GLU A 215 -7.16 -24.63 9.21
C GLU A 215 -6.17 -23.47 9.01
N TYR A 216 -4.90 -23.79 8.72
CA TYR A 216 -3.90 -22.76 8.42
C TYR A 216 -4.15 -22.06 7.09
N ALA A 217 -4.60 -22.80 6.06
CA ALA A 217 -4.94 -22.27 4.75
C ALA A 217 -6.17 -21.36 4.80
N GLU A 218 -7.17 -21.68 5.62
CA GLU A 218 -8.31 -20.78 5.90
C GLU A 218 -7.81 -19.44 6.49
N GLY A 219 -6.88 -19.50 7.45
CA GLY A 219 -6.25 -18.29 8.00
C GLY A 219 -5.32 -17.55 7.02
N LEU A 220 -4.80 -18.22 5.99
CA LEU A 220 -3.98 -17.58 4.95
C LEU A 220 -4.79 -16.68 4.03
N GLY A 221 -6.06 -17.02 3.78
CA GLY A 221 -6.94 -16.22 2.91
C GLY A 221 -7.40 -14.89 3.53
N HIS A 222 -7.01 -14.58 4.76
CA HIS A 222 -7.42 -13.34 5.43
C HIS A 222 -6.38 -12.23 5.26
N GLU A 223 -6.85 -11.02 4.97
CA GLU A 223 -6.01 -9.83 4.75
C GLU A 223 -6.47 -8.63 5.58
N ILE A 224 -5.61 -7.60 5.68
CA ILE A 224 -5.96 -6.33 6.36
C ILE A 224 -6.47 -5.30 5.36
N TYR A 225 -7.74 -4.93 5.50
CA TYR A 225 -8.38 -3.87 4.72
C TYR A 225 -8.51 -2.57 5.51
N ARG A 226 -8.31 -1.44 4.82
CA ARG A 226 -8.49 -0.09 5.36
C ARG A 226 -9.69 0.60 4.70
N MET A 227 -10.82 0.63 5.40
CA MET A 227 -12.10 1.11 4.85
C MET A 227 -12.50 2.45 5.44
N GLN A 228 -12.76 3.46 4.59
CA GLN A 228 -13.29 4.75 5.05
C GLN A 228 -14.80 4.64 5.27
N ILE A 229 -15.28 4.89 6.48
CA ILE A 229 -16.72 4.91 6.78
C ILE A 229 -17.28 6.33 6.64
N LEU A 230 -18.55 6.43 6.25
CA LEU A 230 -19.28 7.70 6.12
C LEU A 230 -20.46 7.75 7.08
N GLN A 231 -20.83 8.96 7.50
CA GLN A 231 -21.95 9.13 8.44
C GLN A 231 -23.28 8.62 7.86
N GLU A 232 -23.45 8.67 6.53
CA GLU A 232 -24.69 8.29 5.86
C GLU A 232 -24.94 6.78 5.80
N ASP A 233 -23.89 5.98 5.94
CA ASP A 233 -24.00 4.52 5.91
C ASP A 233 -24.42 3.92 7.26
N PHE A 234 -24.33 4.71 8.34
CA PHE A 234 -24.52 4.23 9.71
C PHE A 234 -25.60 4.99 10.47
N PRO A 235 -26.31 4.31 11.40
CA PRO A 235 -27.16 4.97 12.38
C PRO A 235 -26.45 6.06 13.18
N ASP A 236 -27.18 7.12 13.50
CA ASP A 236 -26.72 8.13 14.45
C ASP A 236 -26.28 7.50 15.78
N ASN A 237 -25.17 8.02 16.34
CA ASN A 237 -24.56 7.55 17.58
C ASN A 237 -24.13 6.07 17.58
N ILE A 238 -23.75 5.52 16.43
CA ILE A 238 -23.04 4.24 16.45
C ILE A 238 -21.68 4.41 17.14
N GLY A 239 -21.25 3.37 17.86
CA GLY A 239 -19.93 3.30 18.50
C GLY A 239 -19.08 2.19 17.91
N PHE A 240 -17.77 2.27 18.09
CA PHE A 240 -16.81 1.27 17.59
C PHE A 240 -17.20 -0.15 18.01
N LYS A 241 -17.57 -0.34 19.29
CA LYS A 241 -18.05 -1.62 19.81
C LYS A 241 -19.15 -2.26 18.97
N LYS A 242 -20.15 -1.47 18.55
CA LYS A 242 -21.32 -1.99 17.83
C LYS A 242 -20.93 -2.38 16.41
N ILE A 243 -20.05 -1.62 15.77
CA ILE A 243 -19.50 -1.96 14.46
C ILE A 243 -18.69 -3.27 14.55
N SER A 244 -17.79 -3.39 15.53
CA SER A 244 -17.02 -4.62 15.74
C SER A 244 -17.90 -5.84 16.03
N GLU A 245 -18.98 -5.67 16.79
CA GLU A 245 -19.95 -6.74 17.06
C GLU A 245 -20.63 -7.21 15.76
N ILE A 246 -21.15 -6.28 14.96
CA ILE A 246 -21.82 -6.58 13.69
C ILE A 246 -20.86 -7.22 12.68
N ALA A 247 -19.65 -6.68 12.54
CA ALA A 247 -18.64 -7.22 11.65
C ALA A 247 -18.34 -8.69 11.96
N TYR A 248 -18.21 -9.03 13.24
CA TYR A 248 -17.94 -10.40 13.66
C TYR A 248 -19.17 -11.31 13.51
N SER A 249 -20.35 -10.86 13.93
CA SER A 249 -21.55 -11.72 13.97
C SER A 249 -22.19 -11.95 12.60
N GLU A 250 -22.11 -10.98 11.69
CA GLU A 250 -22.79 -11.04 10.40
C GLU A 250 -21.86 -11.33 9.22
N TYR A 251 -20.58 -10.98 9.33
CA TYR A 251 -19.63 -11.04 8.22
C TYR A 251 -18.38 -11.87 8.54
N SER A 252 -18.30 -12.49 9.73
CA SER A 252 -17.12 -13.23 10.19
C SER A 252 -15.81 -12.42 10.14
N ALA A 253 -15.90 -11.10 10.23
CA ALA A 253 -14.77 -10.18 10.07
C ALA A 253 -14.35 -9.55 11.40
N ILE A 254 -13.08 -9.19 11.51
CA ILE A 254 -12.50 -8.64 12.75
C ILE A 254 -12.09 -7.18 12.54
N VAL A 255 -12.85 -6.26 13.13
CA VAL A 255 -12.46 -4.83 13.19
C VAL A 255 -11.54 -4.61 14.39
N PHE A 256 -10.26 -4.34 14.15
CA PHE A 256 -9.25 -4.29 15.22
C PHE A 256 -8.69 -2.88 15.49
N ALA A 257 -8.83 -1.94 14.55
CA ALA A 257 -8.35 -0.58 14.75
C ALA A 257 -9.23 0.48 14.06
N LEU A 258 -9.09 1.71 14.55
CA LEU A 258 -9.71 2.91 14.01
C LEU A 258 -8.64 3.97 13.78
N GLU A 259 -8.62 4.54 12.57
CA GLU A 259 -7.88 5.75 12.25
C GLU A 259 -8.81 6.95 12.20
N ILE A 260 -8.38 8.01 12.88
CA ILE A 260 -9.05 9.30 12.92
C ILE A 260 -8.15 10.29 12.20
N GLN A 261 -8.56 10.73 11.01
CA GLN A 261 -7.81 11.68 10.20
C GLN A 261 -8.50 13.04 10.22
N SER A 262 -7.76 14.11 10.53
CA SER A 262 -8.30 15.47 10.46
C SER A 262 -8.49 15.92 9.01
N ARG A 263 -9.65 16.51 8.70
CA ARG A 263 -9.91 17.14 7.40
C ARG A 263 -9.18 18.47 7.24
N ALA A 264 -8.91 19.17 8.33
CA ALA A 264 -8.20 20.46 8.31
C ALA A 264 -6.69 20.29 8.08
N VAL A 265 -6.11 19.18 8.56
CA VAL A 265 -4.69 18.86 8.42
C VAL A 265 -4.56 17.41 7.97
N THR A 266 -4.54 17.20 6.66
CA THR A 266 -4.54 15.86 6.02
C THR A 266 -3.39 14.95 6.46
N SER A 267 -2.30 15.52 6.97
CA SER A 267 -1.08 14.80 7.37
C SER A 267 -1.07 14.29 8.81
N LYS A 268 -2.10 14.59 9.61
CA LYS A 268 -2.20 14.08 10.99
C LYS A 268 -3.38 13.14 11.10
N SER A 269 -3.09 11.85 11.16
CA SER A 269 -4.03 10.83 11.59
C SER A 269 -3.53 10.14 12.87
N ILE A 270 -4.48 9.64 13.66
CA ILE A 270 -4.21 8.88 14.87
C ILE A 270 -4.86 7.52 14.70
N ILE A 271 -4.06 6.46 14.79
CA ILE A 271 -4.54 5.08 14.81
C ILE A 271 -4.71 4.66 16.28
N ARG A 272 -5.86 4.09 16.61
CA ARG A 272 -6.18 3.51 17.91
C ARG A 272 -6.53 2.05 17.73
N LEU A 273 -5.83 1.17 18.42
CA LEU A 273 -6.14 -0.25 18.47
C LEU A 273 -7.28 -0.48 19.47
N ASN A 274 -8.32 -1.19 19.03
CA ASN A 274 -9.51 -1.56 19.79
C ASN A 274 -10.09 -0.44 20.70
N PRO A 275 -10.50 0.72 20.16
CA PRO A 275 -11.08 1.79 20.97
C PRO A 275 -12.57 1.52 21.28
N ASN A 276 -12.83 0.52 22.13
CA ASN A 276 -14.17 0.00 22.45
C ASN A 276 -15.25 1.07 22.75
N TYR A 277 -14.90 2.09 23.54
CA TYR A 277 -15.83 3.15 23.95
C TYR A 277 -15.90 4.34 23.00
N PHE A 278 -15.26 4.27 21.82
CA PHE A 278 -15.24 5.37 20.88
C PHE A 278 -16.59 5.54 20.21
N MET A 279 -17.07 6.79 20.19
CA MET A 279 -18.30 7.19 19.54
C MET A 279 -17.96 8.11 18.38
N PHE A 280 -18.49 7.81 17.19
CA PHE A 280 -18.25 8.62 16.02
C PHE A 280 -19.05 9.92 16.09
N LYS A 281 -18.35 11.06 16.09
CA LYS A 281 -18.91 12.41 16.20
C LYS A 281 -18.16 13.33 15.25
N ASP A 282 -18.65 14.55 15.05
CA ASP A 282 -17.91 15.57 14.29
C ASP A 282 -17.41 15.11 12.91
N TRP A 283 -18.22 14.34 12.19
CA TRP A 283 -17.94 13.79 10.86
C TRP A 283 -17.58 14.87 9.81
N HIS A 284 -17.91 16.14 10.08
CA HIS A 284 -17.52 17.28 9.26
C HIS A 284 -16.06 17.71 9.46
N LEU A 285 -15.42 17.34 10.58
CA LEU A 285 -14.03 17.64 10.93
C LEU A 285 -13.09 16.46 10.70
N TYR A 286 -13.61 15.23 10.77
CA TYR A 286 -12.80 14.01 10.75
C TYR A 286 -13.24 13.03 9.68
N ASN A 287 -12.26 12.35 9.08
CA ASN A 287 -12.46 11.13 8.31
C ASN A 287 -12.11 9.94 9.19
N TYR A 288 -12.99 8.95 9.23
CA TYR A 288 -12.83 7.73 10.00
C TYR A 288 -12.52 6.57 9.07
N HIS A 289 -11.48 5.80 9.41
CA HIS A 289 -11.13 4.59 8.67
C HIS A 289 -11.04 3.41 9.63
N LEU A 290 -11.70 2.32 9.30
CA LEU A 290 -11.64 1.07 10.04
C LEU A 290 -10.55 0.18 9.43
N TYR A 291 -9.81 -0.51 10.30
CA TYR A 291 -8.94 -1.61 9.88
C TYR A 291 -9.64 -2.92 10.23
N ILE A 292 -9.85 -3.73 9.20
CA ILE A 292 -10.67 -4.93 9.23
C ILE A 292 -9.80 -6.09 8.73
N ILE A 293 -9.90 -7.24 9.40
CA ILE A 293 -9.38 -8.52 8.91
C ILE A 293 -10.57 -9.32 8.39
N CYS A 294 -10.54 -9.72 7.12
CA CYS A 294 -11.53 -10.57 6.47
C CYS A 294 -10.91 -11.25 5.24
N GLU A 295 -11.64 -12.21 4.67
CA GLU A 295 -11.20 -12.99 3.51
C GLU A 295 -11.12 -12.11 2.25
N ASP A 296 -12.19 -11.37 1.95
CA ASP A 296 -12.28 -10.63 0.69
C ASP A 296 -12.55 -9.12 0.87
N GLU A 297 -12.16 -8.33 -0.13
CA GLU A 297 -12.47 -6.89 -0.20
C GLU A 297 -13.99 -6.63 -0.19
N GLU A 298 -14.79 -7.50 -0.82
CA GLU A 298 -16.26 -7.36 -0.86
C GLU A 298 -16.85 -7.38 0.56
N VAL A 299 -16.35 -8.25 1.44
CA VAL A 299 -16.76 -8.31 2.84
C VAL A 299 -16.42 -7.01 3.56
N ALA A 300 -15.22 -6.47 3.32
CA ALA A 300 -14.80 -5.19 3.86
C ALA A 300 -15.70 -4.04 3.39
N GLN A 301 -16.10 -4.04 2.11
CA GLN A 301 -17.02 -3.04 1.51
C GLN A 301 -18.45 -3.15 2.07
N ASN A 302 -18.94 -4.37 2.29
CA ASN A 302 -20.24 -4.59 2.92
C ASN A 302 -20.27 -4.05 4.36
N ILE A 303 -19.19 -4.22 5.13
CA ILE A 303 -19.06 -3.64 6.47
C ILE A 303 -18.93 -2.11 6.40
N GLN A 304 -18.19 -1.59 5.42
CA GLN A 304 -18.01 -0.15 5.20
C GLN A 304 -19.35 0.57 5.00
N LYS A 305 -20.26 -0.02 4.21
CA LYS A 305 -21.57 0.55 3.87
C LYS A 305 -22.72 0.05 4.75
N LEU A 306 -22.41 -0.84 5.70
CA LEU A 306 -23.39 -1.57 6.49
C LEU A 306 -24.46 -2.21 5.59
N GLU A 307 -24.02 -2.87 4.52
CA GLU A 307 -24.86 -3.46 3.49
C GLU A 307 -25.34 -4.84 3.95
N MET A 308 -26.64 -4.93 4.28
CA MET A 308 -27.28 -6.15 4.78
C MET A 308 -28.77 -6.14 4.47
N PRO A 309 -29.42 -7.33 4.40
CA PRO A 309 -30.87 -7.44 4.23
C PRO A 309 -31.66 -6.62 5.26
N GLU A 310 -32.78 -6.02 4.84
CA GLU A 310 -33.60 -5.15 5.70
C GLU A 310 -34.06 -5.85 6.99
N GLU A 311 -34.48 -7.12 6.90
CA GLU A 311 -34.91 -7.91 8.07
C GLU A 311 -33.80 -8.02 9.13
N LYS A 312 -32.54 -8.17 8.71
CA LYS A 312 -31.39 -8.24 9.61
C LYS A 312 -31.09 -6.87 10.22
N TYR A 313 -31.15 -5.81 9.41
CA TYR A 313 -30.95 -4.45 9.89
C TYR A 313 -31.99 -4.09 10.96
N GLU A 314 -33.27 -4.38 10.70
CA GLU A 314 -34.35 -4.15 11.66
C GLU A 314 -34.15 -4.91 12.96
N ARG A 315 -33.69 -6.16 12.88
CA ARG A 315 -33.37 -6.97 14.07
C ARG A 315 -32.23 -6.36 14.90
N LEU A 316 -31.20 -5.83 14.26
CA LEU A 316 -30.02 -5.29 14.93
C LEU A 316 -30.26 -3.90 15.54
N PHE A 317 -31.07 -3.06 14.89
CA PHE A 317 -31.28 -1.66 15.30
C PHE A 317 -32.68 -1.36 15.82
N GLY A 318 -33.61 -2.32 15.76
CA GLY A 318 -34.99 -2.17 16.22
C GLY A 318 -35.83 -1.18 15.41
N ARG A 319 -35.38 -0.82 14.19
CA ARG A 319 -36.03 0.15 13.31
C ARG A 319 -35.72 -0.12 11.83
N PRO A 320 -36.63 0.20 10.89
CA PRO A 320 -36.37 0.11 9.46
C PRO A 320 -35.24 1.06 9.04
N ARG A 321 -34.53 0.68 7.98
CA ARG A 321 -33.50 1.51 7.34
C ARG A 321 -34.17 2.78 6.80
N THR A 322 -33.73 3.96 7.23
CA THR A 322 -34.38 5.20 6.77
C THR A 322 -33.90 5.54 5.36
N LYS A 323 -34.66 6.36 4.60
CA LYS A 323 -34.23 6.83 3.26
C LYS A 323 -32.88 7.58 3.26
N LYS A 324 -32.40 8.03 4.42
CA LYS A 324 -31.04 8.58 4.58
C LYS A 324 -29.98 7.47 4.54
N ASP A 325 -30.29 6.33 5.14
CA ASP A 325 -29.42 5.15 5.27
C ASP A 325 -29.51 4.22 4.03
N ALA A 326 -30.54 4.37 3.18
CA ALA A 326 -30.90 3.44 2.09
C ALA A 326 -30.49 3.88 0.67
N LYS A 327 -29.69 4.95 0.51
CA LYS A 327 -29.33 5.46 -0.83
C LYS A 327 -28.48 4.51 -1.69
N ASN A 328 -28.00 3.40 -1.15
CA ASN A 328 -27.01 2.53 -1.80
C ASN A 328 -27.55 1.24 -2.42
N GLU A 329 -28.85 0.92 -2.34
CA GLU A 329 -29.41 -0.28 -3.01
C GLU A 329 -29.48 -0.19 -4.56
N LYS A 330 -29.21 0.98 -5.17
CA LYS A 330 -29.42 1.21 -6.61
C LYS A 330 -28.14 1.52 -7.41
N GLY A 331 -27.01 0.94 -7.03
CA GLY A 331 -25.71 1.18 -7.67
C GLY A 331 -25.17 0.08 -8.59
N LEU A 332 -25.83 -1.08 -8.72
CA LEU A 332 -25.26 -2.27 -9.38
C LEU A 332 -25.98 -2.73 -10.67
N ASP A 333 -26.94 -1.96 -11.18
CA ASP A 333 -27.53 -2.18 -12.51
C ASP A 333 -27.61 -0.86 -13.30
N GLN A 334 -26.50 -0.48 -13.95
CA GLN A 334 -26.52 0.33 -15.18
C GLN A 334 -25.18 0.36 -15.91
#